data_AF-A0A5D3CQV1-F1
#
_entry.id   AF-A0A5D3CQV1-F1
#
_cell.length_a   1.000
_cell.length_b   1.000
_cell.length_c   1.000
_cell.angle_alpha   90.00
_cell.angle_beta   90.00
_cell.angle_gamma   90.00
#
_symmetry.space_group_name_H-M   'P 1'
#
loop_
_entity.id
_entity.type
_entity.pdbx_description
1 polymer ?
#
loop_
_entity_poly.entity_id
_entity_poly.type
_entity_poly.pdbx_seq_one_letter_code
_entity_poly.pdbx_strand_id
1 'polypeptide(L)'
;MVEEEDEVLGPHQELVEVINLGSQEESKEDMSRLNTDIVVHRVPLKPEWNPLRQKLRKMKPDVLIKIKDEVQKKIEAGFLIVSKYPEWVANIIPVPKKDEKVRICVDYRDLNRANPKDNFPLPHIDMLVDNNAGYSTFFFMDDFSRYNQIKMAEEDREKTTFITLWGTFCYKVMSFGLKNVGATYQRAMVTLFHDIMHKEIEVYVDDMIAKSKEDEDHTTTIQNLFDRLRKYQLKLNPSKCTFGATLGKLLGFIVSEEGIEVDPDKVRAIMEMPSLKIEKEI
;
A
#
# COMPACT_ATOMS: atom_id res chain seq x y z
N MET A 1 39.86 17.73 -46.61
CA MET A 1 40.23 17.88 -45.19
C MET A 1 38.93 17.76 -44.43
N VAL A 2 38.40 16.59 -44.09
CA VAL A 2 38.95 15.42 -43.36
C VAL A 2 39.64 15.83 -42.06
N GLU A 3 39.00 15.40 -40.96
CA GLU A 3 39.40 14.98 -39.60
C GLU A 3 38.04 14.99 -38.82
N GLU A 4 37.36 13.88 -38.42
CA GLU A 4 37.73 12.66 -37.64
C GLU A 4 38.57 13.04 -36.42
N GLU A 5 38.13 12.94 -35.16
CA GLU A 5 37.68 11.81 -34.30
C GLU A 5 37.06 12.44 -33.00
N ASP A 6 36.31 11.83 -32.08
CA ASP A 6 36.19 10.43 -31.69
C ASP A 6 34.89 10.20 -30.87
N GLU A 7 34.35 8.99 -31.05
CA GLU A 7 33.16 8.43 -30.42
C GLU A 7 33.59 7.62 -29.17
N VAL A 8 33.06 7.93 -27.99
CA VAL A 8 33.21 7.06 -26.81
C VAL A 8 31.85 6.47 -26.45
N LEU A 9 31.59 5.29 -27.00
CA LEU A 9 30.51 4.37 -26.65
C LEU A 9 30.72 3.82 -25.23
N GLY A 10 29.82 4.16 -24.30
CA GLY A 10 29.65 3.43 -23.03
C GLY A 10 28.58 2.34 -23.19
N PRO A 11 28.76 1.14 -22.62
CA PRO A 11 27.77 0.07 -22.71
C PRO A 11 26.60 0.34 -21.73
N HIS A 12 25.41 -0.11 -22.12
CA HIS A 12 24.12 -0.01 -21.40
C HIS A 12 23.33 1.29 -21.61
N GLN A 13 22.88 1.50 -22.85
CA GLN A 13 21.66 2.24 -23.12
C GLN A 13 20.56 1.23 -23.45
N GLU A 14 19.96 0.63 -22.42
CA GLU A 14 18.72 -0.12 -22.61
C GLU A 14 17.61 0.87 -22.94
N LEU A 15 17.03 0.65 -24.12
CA LEU A 15 15.84 1.32 -24.63
C LEU A 15 14.68 1.04 -23.67
N VAL A 16 14.49 1.91 -22.69
CA VAL A 16 13.22 2.00 -21.97
C VAL A 16 12.21 2.57 -22.95
N GLU A 17 11.48 1.68 -23.65
CA GLU A 17 10.22 2.07 -24.28
C GLU A 17 9.31 2.59 -23.18
N VAL A 18 9.19 3.91 -23.11
CA VAL A 18 8.23 4.60 -22.26
C VAL A 18 6.85 4.22 -22.79
N ILE A 19 6.25 3.19 -22.22
CA ILE A 19 4.84 2.87 -22.42
C ILE A 19 4.05 4.06 -21.86
N ASN A 20 3.61 4.93 -22.77
CA ASN A 20 2.81 6.10 -22.47
C ASN A 20 1.41 5.63 -22.03
N LEU A 21 1.25 5.38 -20.74
CA LEU A 21 -0.05 5.13 -20.11
C LEU A 21 -0.83 6.45 -20.18
N GLY A 22 -1.65 6.57 -21.21
CA GLY A 22 -2.33 7.80 -21.61
C GLY A 22 -2.82 8.67 -20.45
N SER A 23 -2.42 9.94 -20.50
CA SER A 23 -2.93 11.01 -19.66
C SER A 23 -4.35 11.36 -20.10
N GLN A 24 -5.37 10.92 -19.36
CA GLN A 24 -6.62 11.65 -19.31
C GLN A 24 -6.64 12.48 -18.04
N GLU A 25 -6.85 13.79 -18.18
CA GLU A 25 -7.13 14.70 -17.07
C GLU A 25 -8.48 14.32 -16.44
N GLU A 26 -8.44 13.41 -15.46
CA GLU A 26 -9.59 13.13 -14.60
C GLU A 26 -9.79 14.30 -13.61
N SER A 27 -11.04 14.77 -13.48
CA SER A 27 -11.40 15.84 -12.54
C SER A 27 -11.04 15.45 -11.09
N LYS A 28 -10.50 16.41 -10.31
CA LYS A 28 -10.01 16.19 -8.93
C LYS A 28 -11.04 15.62 -7.94
N GLU A 29 -12.35 15.74 -8.23
CA GLU A 29 -13.41 15.24 -7.35
C GLU A 29 -13.70 13.74 -7.55
N ASP A 30 -13.35 13.18 -8.71
CA ASP A 30 -13.60 11.79 -9.06
C ASP A 30 -12.28 11.03 -9.27
N MET A 31 -11.40 11.10 -8.26
CA MET A 31 -10.28 10.17 -8.17
C MET A 31 -10.88 8.77 -8.06
N SER A 32 -11.03 8.09 -9.20
CA SER A 32 -11.64 6.78 -9.32
C SER A 32 -11.01 5.83 -8.31
N ARG A 33 -11.85 5.42 -7.36
CA ARG A 33 -11.53 4.53 -6.24
C ARG A 33 -11.88 3.11 -6.67
N LEU A 34 -11.33 2.12 -5.97
CA LEU A 34 -11.72 0.72 -6.19
C LEU A 34 -13.25 0.62 -6.13
N ASN A 35 -13.83 -0.10 -7.10
CA ASN A 35 -15.27 -0.18 -7.24
C ASN A 35 -15.93 -0.62 -5.92
N THR A 36 -16.91 0.16 -5.45
CA THR A 36 -17.60 -0.06 -4.16
C THR A 36 -18.46 -1.31 -4.14
N ASP A 37 -18.85 -1.83 -5.31
CA ASP A 37 -19.58 -3.09 -5.43
C ASP A 37 -18.69 -4.29 -5.09
N ILE A 38 -17.37 -4.12 -5.20
CA ILE A 38 -16.39 -5.13 -4.82
C ILE A 38 -16.10 -5.07 -3.33
N VAL A 39 -15.77 -3.89 -2.82
CA VAL A 39 -15.35 -3.75 -1.43
C VAL A 39 -15.58 -2.36 -0.87
N VAL A 40 -16.02 -2.34 0.38
CA VAL A 40 -15.98 -1.17 1.27
C VAL A 40 -15.42 -1.62 2.61
N HIS A 41 -14.58 -0.78 3.22
CA HIS A 41 -14.06 -1.07 4.55
C HIS A 41 -15.09 -0.73 5.61
N ARG A 42 -15.29 -1.66 6.54
CA ARG A 42 -16.21 -1.53 7.67
C ARG A 42 -15.47 -1.65 9.00
N VAL A 43 -15.98 -0.95 10.00
CA VAL A 43 -15.49 -0.95 11.38
C VAL A 43 -16.64 -1.38 12.30
N PRO A 44 -17.01 -2.67 12.30
CA PRO A 44 -17.96 -3.18 13.27
C PRO A 44 -17.40 -2.97 14.68
N LEU A 45 -18.27 -2.71 15.64
CA LEU A 45 -17.89 -2.52 17.04
C LEU A 45 -18.63 -3.55 17.87
N LYS A 46 -17.94 -4.08 18.88
CA LYS A 46 -18.56 -4.94 19.87
C LYS A 46 -19.54 -4.11 20.75
N PRO A 47 -20.77 -4.58 20.99
CA PRO A 47 -21.80 -3.80 21.70
C PRO A 47 -21.39 -3.34 23.10
N GLU A 48 -20.52 -4.09 23.77
CA GLU A 48 -20.07 -3.80 25.14
C GLU A 48 -19.02 -2.66 25.24
N TRP A 49 -18.55 -2.13 24.12
CA TRP A 49 -17.55 -1.07 24.09
C TRP A 49 -18.17 0.31 23.92
N ASN A 50 -17.99 1.16 24.92
CA ASN A 50 -18.39 2.56 24.85
C ASN A 50 -17.41 3.36 23.97
N PRO A 51 -17.90 4.37 23.22
CA PRO A 51 -17.03 5.28 22.49
C PRO A 51 -16.03 6.00 23.40
N LEU A 52 -14.80 6.18 22.90
CA LEU A 52 -13.73 6.83 23.64
C LEU A 52 -13.22 8.07 22.90
N ARG A 53 -13.15 9.18 23.65
CA ARG A 53 -12.57 10.45 23.18
C ARG A 53 -11.22 10.71 23.83
N GLN A 54 -10.13 10.53 23.09
CA GLN A 54 -8.81 10.85 23.58
C GLN A 54 -8.61 12.38 23.68
N LYS A 55 -7.94 12.84 24.74
CA LYS A 55 -7.56 14.25 24.88
C LYS A 55 -6.47 14.61 23.86
N LEU A 56 -6.56 15.81 23.27
CA LEU A 56 -5.55 16.31 22.34
C LEU A 56 -4.16 16.31 22.98
N ARG A 57 -3.20 15.66 22.32
CA ARG A 57 -1.81 15.65 22.74
C ARG A 57 -1.12 16.97 22.42
N LYS A 58 -0.27 17.43 23.34
CA LYS A 58 0.61 18.57 23.10
C LYS A 58 1.71 18.18 22.13
N MET A 59 2.01 19.06 21.17
CA MET A 59 3.06 18.86 20.18
C MET A 59 3.88 20.14 20.02
N LYS A 60 5.11 20.01 19.53
CA LYS A 60 5.97 21.16 19.27
C LYS A 60 5.44 21.96 18.06
N PRO A 61 5.61 23.30 18.04
CA PRO A 61 5.06 24.15 16.97
C PRO A 61 5.52 23.80 15.56
N ASP A 62 6.79 23.42 15.39
CA ASP A 62 7.37 22.99 14.11
C ASP A 62 6.67 21.75 13.54
N VAL A 63 6.36 20.79 14.39
CA VAL A 63 5.63 19.56 14.02
C VAL A 63 4.18 19.87 13.68
N LEU A 64 3.56 20.82 14.39
CA LEU A 64 2.18 21.24 14.13
C LEU A 64 2.01 21.80 12.72
N ILE A 65 2.93 22.65 12.24
CA ILE A 65 2.87 23.19 10.87
C ILE A 65 2.86 22.05 9.85
N LYS A 66 3.79 21.09 9.98
CA LYS A 66 3.88 19.93 9.08
C LYS A 66 2.62 19.06 9.12
N ILE A 67 2.01 18.90 10.29
CA ILE A 67 0.73 18.20 10.44
C ILE A 67 -0.37 18.94 9.68
N LYS A 68 -0.46 20.26 9.83
CA LYS A 68 -1.49 21.07 9.15
C LYS A 68 -1.42 20.87 7.64
N ASP A 69 -0.22 20.94 7.07
CA ASP A 69 -0.01 20.77 5.63
C ASP A 69 -0.44 19.38 5.15
N GLU A 70 -0.10 18.33 5.91
CA GLU A 70 -0.49 16.96 5.56
C GLU A 70 -2.00 16.70 5.72
N VAL A 71 -2.65 17.30 6.71
CA VAL A 71 -4.11 17.25 6.84
C VAL A 71 -4.77 17.97 5.67
N GLN A 72 -4.28 19.16 5.31
CA GLN A 72 -4.81 19.96 4.21
C GLN A 72 -4.72 19.20 2.88
N LYS A 73 -3.56 18.61 2.56
CA LYS A 73 -3.40 17.76 1.37
C LYS A 73 -4.39 16.61 1.32
N LYS A 74 -4.66 15.96 2.47
CA LYS A 74 -5.62 14.86 2.54
C LYS A 74 -7.08 15.32 2.42
N ILE A 75 -7.40 16.55 2.85
CA ILE A 75 -8.70 17.17 2.61
C ILE A 75 -8.86 17.47 1.12
N GLU A 76 -7.86 18.08 0.49
CA GLU A 76 -7.84 18.41 -0.94
C GLU A 76 -7.92 17.18 -1.84
N ALA A 77 -7.28 16.07 -1.43
CA ALA A 77 -7.41 14.77 -2.09
C ALA A 77 -8.77 14.06 -1.82
N GLY A 78 -9.65 14.67 -1.02
CA GLY A 78 -10.96 14.11 -0.68
C GLY A 78 -10.90 12.88 0.23
N PHE A 79 -9.79 12.62 0.91
CA PHE A 79 -9.64 11.51 1.85
C PHE A 79 -10.24 11.82 3.23
N LEU A 80 -10.28 13.09 3.59
CA LEU A 80 -10.78 13.56 4.89
C LEU A 80 -12.04 14.41 4.75
N ILE A 81 -12.85 14.41 5.81
CA ILE A 81 -13.95 15.34 6.02
C ILE A 81 -13.97 15.83 7.46
N VAL A 82 -14.48 17.03 7.69
CA VAL A 82 -14.74 17.54 9.04
C VAL A 82 -15.79 16.66 9.71
N SER A 83 -15.50 16.19 10.92
CA SER A 83 -16.45 15.47 11.76
C SER A 83 -17.01 16.41 12.83
N LYS A 84 -18.32 16.39 13.03
CA LYS A 84 -19.04 17.20 14.03
C LYS A 84 -19.58 16.27 15.11
N TYR A 85 -19.37 16.65 16.38
CA TYR A 85 -19.82 15.88 17.55
C TYR A 85 -19.37 14.39 17.58
N PRO A 86 -18.12 14.05 17.20
CA PRO A 86 -17.69 12.66 17.06
C PRO A 86 -17.73 11.90 18.38
N GLU A 87 -18.25 10.68 18.41
CA GLU A 87 -18.23 9.83 19.61
C GLU A 87 -16.85 9.20 19.87
N TRP A 88 -16.20 8.73 18.82
CA TRP A 88 -14.83 8.21 18.84
C TRP A 88 -13.86 9.30 18.46
N VAL A 89 -12.77 9.50 19.22
CA VAL A 89 -11.73 10.47 18.85
C VAL A 89 -10.36 9.91 19.19
N ALA A 90 -9.52 9.73 18.18
CA ALA A 90 -8.13 9.31 18.31
C ALA A 90 -7.16 10.48 18.18
N ASN A 91 -5.95 10.35 18.74
CA ASN A 91 -4.85 11.27 18.48
C ASN A 91 -4.09 10.87 17.22
N ILE A 92 -3.41 11.86 16.64
CA ILE A 92 -2.39 11.63 15.63
C ILE A 92 -1.02 11.38 16.27
N ILE A 93 -0.20 10.61 15.56
CA ILE A 93 1.20 10.34 15.84
C ILE A 93 1.97 10.76 14.57
N PRO A 94 2.67 11.91 14.59
CA PRO A 94 3.51 12.32 13.48
C PRO A 94 4.77 11.44 13.45
N VAL A 95 5.01 10.79 12.33
CA VAL A 95 6.21 9.98 12.10
C VAL A 95 7.11 10.72 11.10
N PRO A 96 8.35 11.08 11.47
CA PRO A 96 9.29 11.72 10.55
C PRO A 96 9.58 10.82 9.35
N LYS A 97 9.59 11.40 8.15
CA LYS A 97 10.15 10.77 6.95
C LYS A 97 11.62 11.22 6.77
N LYS A 98 12.35 10.50 5.90
CA LYS A 98 13.74 10.83 5.54
C LYS A 98 13.89 12.23 4.91
N ASP A 99 12.83 12.75 4.29
CA ASP A 99 12.81 14.03 3.56
C ASP A 99 12.30 15.20 4.40
N GLU A 100 12.51 15.17 5.72
CA GLU A 100 12.00 16.14 6.72
C GLU A 100 10.46 16.32 6.77
N LYS A 101 9.70 15.68 5.89
CA LYS A 101 8.24 15.64 5.94
C LYS A 101 7.78 14.73 7.08
N VAL A 102 6.49 14.81 7.41
CA VAL A 102 5.86 13.92 8.38
C VAL A 102 4.83 13.03 7.70
N ARG A 103 4.69 11.80 8.20
CA ARG A 103 3.54 10.93 7.93
C ARG A 103 2.61 11.02 9.13
N ILE A 104 1.35 11.37 8.89
CA ILE A 104 0.33 11.32 9.93
C ILE A 104 -0.16 9.88 10.08
N CYS A 105 0.14 9.26 11.22
CA CYS A 105 -0.48 8.03 11.68
C CYS A 105 -1.57 8.37 12.71
N VAL A 106 -2.66 7.61 12.74
CA VAL A 106 -3.72 7.80 13.75
C VAL A 106 -3.66 6.66 14.76
N ASP A 107 -3.72 7.01 16.05
CA ASP A 107 -3.64 6.07 17.16
C ASP A 107 -5.00 5.41 17.44
N TYR A 108 -5.40 4.50 16.56
CA TYR A 108 -6.66 3.75 16.67
C TYR A 108 -6.61 2.62 17.70
N ARG A 109 -5.68 2.59 18.67
CA ARG A 109 -5.59 1.47 19.63
C ARG A 109 -6.90 1.19 20.36
N ASP A 110 -7.61 2.23 20.80
CA ASP A 110 -8.88 2.08 21.51
C ASP A 110 -9.99 1.60 20.57
N LEU A 111 -10.12 2.21 19.39
CA LEU A 111 -11.07 1.79 18.36
C LEU A 111 -10.81 0.33 17.93
N ASN A 112 -9.54 -0.04 17.75
CA ASN A 112 -9.14 -1.39 17.39
C ASN A 112 -9.47 -2.39 18.49
N ARG A 113 -9.43 -2.03 19.77
CA ARG A 113 -9.86 -2.97 20.84
C ARG A 113 -11.36 -3.29 20.75
N ALA A 114 -12.17 -2.30 20.42
CA ALA A 114 -13.61 -2.44 20.22
C ALA A 114 -13.98 -3.15 18.90
N ASN A 115 -13.13 -3.08 17.88
CA ASN A 115 -13.36 -3.74 16.59
C ASN A 115 -13.01 -5.25 16.66
N PRO A 116 -13.95 -6.18 16.41
CA PRO A 116 -13.64 -7.60 16.33
C PRO A 116 -12.64 -7.88 15.20
N LYS A 117 -11.74 -8.86 15.42
CA LYS A 117 -10.76 -9.23 14.40
C LYS A 117 -11.48 -9.95 13.26
N ASP A 118 -11.23 -9.50 12.03
CA ASP A 118 -11.57 -10.27 10.84
C ASP A 118 -10.50 -11.35 10.63
N ASN A 119 -10.92 -12.61 10.61
CA ASN A 119 -10.04 -13.77 10.44
C ASN A 119 -9.98 -14.24 8.98
N PHE A 120 -10.18 -13.33 8.02
CA PHE A 120 -9.94 -13.63 6.61
C PHE A 120 -8.54 -14.25 6.43
N PRO A 121 -8.43 -15.39 5.73
CA PRO A 121 -7.14 -16.05 5.55
C PRO A 121 -6.22 -15.15 4.73
N LEU A 122 -5.02 -14.92 5.25
CA LEU A 122 -3.92 -14.39 4.46
C LEU A 122 -3.11 -15.58 3.93
N PRO A 123 -2.59 -15.52 2.68
CA PRO A 123 -1.74 -16.59 2.16
C PRO A 123 -0.50 -16.80 3.03
N HIS A 124 -0.02 -18.03 3.08
CA HIS A 124 1.27 -18.33 3.72
C HIS A 124 2.40 -17.75 2.88
N ILE A 125 3.28 -16.98 3.53
CA ILE A 125 4.40 -16.30 2.86
C ILE A 125 5.28 -17.32 2.13
N ASP A 126 5.66 -18.42 2.79
CA ASP A 126 6.50 -19.45 2.20
C ASP A 126 5.89 -20.02 0.92
N MET A 127 4.58 -20.31 0.93
CA MET A 127 3.86 -20.79 -0.25
C MET A 127 3.85 -19.75 -1.39
N LEU A 128 3.69 -18.46 -1.07
CA LEU A 128 3.75 -17.41 -2.10
C LEU A 128 5.13 -17.36 -2.73
N VAL A 129 6.19 -17.41 -1.93
CA VAL A 129 7.57 -17.36 -2.41
C VAL A 129 7.89 -18.61 -3.25
N ASP A 130 7.52 -19.80 -2.75
CA ASP A 130 7.66 -21.08 -3.47
C ASP A 130 6.96 -21.07 -4.82
N ASN A 131 5.74 -20.53 -4.88
CA ASN A 131 5.01 -20.46 -6.14
C ASN A 131 5.66 -19.53 -7.17
N ASN A 132 6.52 -18.59 -6.76
CA ASN A 132 7.24 -17.69 -7.68
C ASN A 132 8.59 -18.27 -8.14
N ALA A 133 9.10 -19.33 -7.51
CA ALA A 133 10.36 -19.94 -7.89
C ALA A 133 10.26 -20.62 -9.27
N GLY A 134 11.31 -20.50 -10.09
CA GLY A 134 11.35 -21.13 -11.41
C GLY A 134 10.58 -20.39 -12.50
N TYR A 135 10.14 -19.15 -12.23
CA TYR A 135 9.64 -18.22 -13.24
C TYR A 135 10.77 -17.28 -13.66
N SER A 136 10.84 -16.96 -14.96
CA SER A 136 11.93 -16.19 -15.55
C SER A 136 11.63 -14.69 -15.59
N THR A 137 10.36 -14.29 -15.66
CA THR A 137 9.97 -12.90 -15.87
C THR A 137 8.85 -12.47 -14.93
N PHE A 138 9.06 -11.34 -14.24
CA PHE A 138 8.18 -10.81 -13.20
C PHE A 138 7.73 -9.37 -13.49
N PHE A 139 6.50 -9.08 -13.06
CA PHE A 139 5.94 -7.74 -12.99
C PHE A 139 5.58 -7.41 -11.54
N PHE A 140 6.36 -6.51 -10.92
CA PHE A 140 6.13 -6.02 -9.57
C PHE A 140 5.22 -4.80 -9.60
N MET A 141 4.16 -4.85 -8.81
CA MET A 141 3.13 -3.82 -8.75
C MET A 141 3.11 -3.16 -7.37
N ASP A 142 3.11 -1.82 -7.32
CA ASP A 142 2.79 -1.05 -6.11
C ASP A 142 1.46 -0.33 -6.31
N ASP A 143 0.50 -0.60 -5.43
CA ASP A 143 -0.82 0.01 -5.49
C ASP A 143 -0.79 1.51 -5.14
N PHE A 144 -1.40 2.36 -5.98
CA PHE A 144 -1.36 3.80 -5.81
C PHE A 144 -2.11 4.25 -4.56
N SER A 145 -1.43 4.90 -3.62
CA SER A 145 -2.04 5.27 -2.33
C SER A 145 -2.59 4.09 -1.52
N ARG A 146 -2.29 2.84 -1.93
CA ARG A 146 -2.61 1.58 -1.24
C ARG A 146 -4.03 1.55 -0.72
N TYR A 147 -4.17 1.39 0.60
CA TYR A 147 -5.44 1.32 1.31
C TYR A 147 -6.41 2.48 1.04
N ASN A 148 -5.93 3.68 0.70
CA ASN A 148 -6.80 4.84 0.48
C ASN A 148 -7.68 4.71 -0.79
N GLN A 149 -7.46 3.70 -1.63
CA GLN A 149 -8.35 3.40 -2.76
C GLN A 149 -9.67 2.75 -2.34
N ILE A 150 -9.72 2.09 -1.18
CA ILE A 150 -10.94 1.45 -0.68
C ILE A 150 -11.75 2.49 0.10
N LYS A 151 -13.04 2.66 -0.21
CA LYS A 151 -13.91 3.58 0.55
C LYS A 151 -14.25 3.01 1.92
N MET A 152 -14.43 3.91 2.90
CA MET A 152 -15.10 3.56 4.14
C MET A 152 -16.61 3.48 3.90
N ALA A 153 -17.26 2.50 4.52
CA ALA A 153 -18.70 2.50 4.71
C ALA A 153 -19.12 3.79 5.42
N GLU A 154 -20.22 4.41 4.98
CA GLU A 154 -20.60 5.76 5.39
C GLU A 154 -20.90 5.85 6.89
N GLU A 155 -21.58 4.84 7.41
CA GLU A 155 -21.91 4.66 8.82
C GLU A 155 -20.67 4.46 9.73
N ASP A 156 -19.54 4.08 9.15
CA ASP A 156 -18.31 3.78 9.89
C ASP A 156 -17.27 4.90 9.82
N ARG A 157 -17.48 5.91 8.96
CA ARG A 157 -16.52 7.02 8.77
C ARG A 157 -16.23 7.74 10.08
N GLU A 158 -17.26 8.15 10.82
CA GLU A 158 -17.11 8.93 12.05
C GLU A 158 -16.34 8.19 13.16
N LYS A 159 -16.35 6.86 13.15
CA LYS A 159 -15.56 6.04 14.09
C LYS A 159 -14.06 6.28 13.93
N THR A 160 -13.61 6.66 12.73
CA THR A 160 -12.22 6.94 12.38
C THR A 160 -11.78 8.38 12.71
N THR A 161 -12.58 9.12 13.47
CA THR A 161 -12.27 10.53 13.75
C THR A 161 -10.98 10.67 14.56
N PHE A 162 -10.15 11.62 14.15
CA PHE A 162 -8.99 12.07 14.90
C PHE A 162 -9.03 13.56 15.20
N ILE A 163 -8.33 13.96 16.25
CA ILE A 163 -8.25 15.35 16.72
C ILE A 163 -6.92 16.01 16.35
N THR A 164 -7.01 17.27 15.96
CA THR A 164 -5.88 18.17 15.75
C THR A 164 -6.14 19.51 16.44
N LEU A 165 -5.18 20.44 16.39
CA LEU A 165 -5.38 21.80 16.92
C LEU A 165 -6.45 22.59 16.15
N TRP A 166 -6.73 22.23 14.89
CA TRP A 166 -7.66 22.95 14.01
C TRP A 166 -9.06 22.33 13.92
N GLY A 167 -9.28 21.21 14.62
CA GLY A 167 -10.56 20.51 14.63
C GLY A 167 -10.43 19.00 14.52
N THR A 168 -11.58 18.36 14.34
CA THR A 168 -11.75 16.91 14.22
C THR A 168 -12.08 16.52 12.79
N PHE A 169 -11.40 15.50 12.30
CA PHE A 169 -11.56 15.00 10.94
C PHE A 169 -11.70 13.49 10.94
N CYS A 170 -12.50 12.94 10.05
CA CYS A 170 -12.62 11.51 9.83
C CYS A 170 -12.30 11.14 8.38
N TYR A 171 -11.94 9.87 8.16
CA TYR A 171 -11.59 9.40 6.83
C TYR A 171 -12.81 8.95 6.03
N LYS A 172 -12.88 9.37 4.76
CA LYS A 172 -13.83 8.83 3.77
C LYS A 172 -13.34 7.53 3.12
N VAL A 173 -12.04 7.26 3.24
CA VAL A 173 -11.34 6.10 2.66
C VAL A 173 -10.65 5.29 3.74
N MET A 174 -10.40 4.01 3.48
CA MET A 174 -9.73 3.13 4.43
C MET A 174 -8.35 3.72 4.77
N SER A 175 -8.07 3.83 6.06
CA SER A 175 -6.86 4.50 6.56
C SER A 175 -5.96 3.54 7.33
N PHE A 176 -4.65 3.81 7.28
CA PHE A 176 -3.66 3.05 8.02
C PHE A 176 -3.92 3.08 9.53
N GLY A 177 -3.59 1.98 10.19
CA GLY A 177 -3.70 1.83 11.65
C GLY A 177 -5.01 1.18 12.11
N LEU A 178 -6.00 1.01 11.23
CA LEU A 178 -7.20 0.22 11.53
C LEU A 178 -6.86 -1.29 11.52
N LYS A 179 -7.48 -2.06 12.42
CA LYS A 179 -7.14 -3.49 12.65
C LYS A 179 -7.30 -4.36 11.41
N ASN A 180 -8.39 -4.21 10.67
CA ASN A 180 -8.82 -5.18 9.64
C ASN A 180 -8.51 -4.73 8.21
N VAL A 181 -7.60 -3.76 8.02
CA VAL A 181 -7.27 -3.24 6.67
C VAL A 181 -6.68 -4.31 5.78
N GLY A 182 -5.76 -5.14 6.31
CA GLY A 182 -5.13 -6.21 5.54
C GLY A 182 -6.13 -7.27 5.08
N ALA A 183 -7.05 -7.67 5.97
CA ALA A 183 -8.12 -8.61 5.64
C ALA A 183 -9.07 -8.05 4.57
N THR A 184 -9.45 -6.77 4.68
CA THR A 184 -10.31 -6.10 3.69
C THR A 184 -9.62 -6.04 2.33
N TYR A 185 -8.35 -5.65 2.30
CA TYR A 185 -7.59 -5.52 1.07
C TYR A 185 -7.37 -6.89 0.41
N GLN A 186 -6.91 -7.89 1.17
CA GLN A 186 -6.72 -9.25 0.65
C GLN A 186 -8.03 -9.82 0.08
N ARG A 187 -9.16 -9.64 0.77
CA ARG A 187 -10.47 -10.10 0.29
C ARG A 187 -10.85 -9.45 -1.04
N ALA A 188 -10.55 -8.17 -1.21
CA ALA A 188 -10.74 -7.47 -2.47
C ALA A 188 -9.86 -8.06 -3.57
N MET A 189 -8.57 -8.25 -3.30
CA MET A 189 -7.63 -8.82 -4.27
C MET A 189 -7.99 -10.25 -4.69
N VAL A 190 -8.41 -11.09 -3.74
CA VAL A 190 -8.95 -12.42 -4.04
C VAL A 190 -10.16 -12.31 -4.95
N THR A 191 -11.10 -11.40 -4.67
CA THR A 191 -12.28 -11.19 -5.53
C THR A 191 -11.88 -10.78 -6.95
N LEU A 192 -10.93 -9.85 -7.07
CA LEU A 192 -10.43 -9.37 -8.36
C LEU A 192 -9.73 -10.49 -9.15
N PHE A 193 -8.86 -11.27 -8.50
CA PHE A 193 -7.88 -12.14 -9.17
C PHE A 193 -8.13 -13.64 -9.01
N HIS A 194 -9.22 -14.08 -8.37
CA HIS A 194 -9.46 -15.47 -7.97
C HIS A 194 -9.17 -16.55 -9.04
N ASP A 195 -9.45 -16.30 -10.31
CA ASP A 195 -9.29 -17.24 -11.43
C ASP A 195 -7.85 -17.37 -11.94
N ILE A 196 -7.03 -16.32 -11.74
CA ILE A 196 -5.63 -16.24 -12.17
C ILE A 196 -4.64 -16.25 -10.99
N MET A 197 -5.14 -16.13 -9.75
CA MET A 197 -4.36 -16.17 -8.53
C MET A 197 -3.63 -17.51 -8.41
N HIS A 198 -2.39 -17.45 -7.92
CA HIS A 198 -1.44 -18.56 -7.80
C HIS A 198 -0.89 -19.12 -9.12
N LYS A 199 -1.47 -18.77 -10.28
CA LYS A 199 -0.99 -19.18 -11.61
C LYS A 199 -0.14 -18.11 -12.25
N GLU A 200 -0.73 -16.93 -12.41
CA GLU A 200 -0.16 -15.78 -13.12
C GLU A 200 0.15 -14.63 -12.16
N ILE A 201 -0.58 -14.53 -11.05
CA ILE A 201 -0.41 -13.47 -10.05
C ILE A 201 -0.39 -14.03 -8.64
N GLU A 202 0.52 -13.50 -7.83
CA GLU A 202 0.55 -13.70 -6.38
C GLU A 202 0.27 -12.36 -5.70
N VAL A 203 -0.56 -12.40 -4.65
CA VAL A 203 -0.98 -11.19 -3.93
C VAL A 203 -0.92 -11.42 -2.42
N TYR A 204 -0.15 -10.58 -1.75
CA TYR A 204 -0.08 -10.48 -0.30
C TYR A 204 -0.36 -9.05 0.14
N VAL A 205 -1.61 -8.79 0.54
CA VAL A 205 -2.08 -7.46 0.91
C VAL A 205 -1.71 -6.46 -0.20
N ASP A 206 -0.84 -5.48 0.06
CA ASP A 206 -0.42 -4.45 -0.90
C ASP A 206 0.74 -4.86 -1.82
N ASP A 207 1.35 -6.03 -1.60
CA ASP A 207 2.42 -6.56 -2.44
C ASP A 207 1.81 -7.50 -3.50
N MET A 208 1.89 -7.10 -4.77
CA MET A 208 1.37 -7.87 -5.91
C MET A 208 2.48 -8.13 -6.92
N ILE A 209 2.55 -9.36 -7.41
CA ILE A 209 3.53 -9.79 -8.41
C ILE A 209 2.85 -10.65 -9.47
N ALA A 210 3.02 -10.29 -10.74
CA ALA A 210 2.69 -11.16 -11.86
C ALA A 210 3.94 -11.90 -12.33
N LYS A 211 3.78 -13.13 -12.82
CA LYS A 211 4.89 -14.03 -13.17
C LYS A 211 4.58 -14.80 -14.46
N SER A 212 5.60 -15.00 -15.31
CA SER A 212 5.53 -15.89 -16.47
C SER A 212 6.83 -16.70 -16.63
N LYS A 213 6.74 -17.84 -17.31
CA LYS A 213 7.89 -18.72 -17.59
C LYS A 213 8.57 -18.41 -18.92
N GLU A 214 7.83 -17.82 -19.84
CA GLU A 214 8.32 -17.38 -21.15
C GLU A 214 7.95 -15.91 -21.35
N ASP A 215 8.74 -15.21 -22.17
CA ASP A 215 8.56 -13.78 -22.42
C ASP A 215 7.31 -13.50 -23.28
N GLU A 216 6.99 -14.36 -24.25
CA GLU A 216 5.78 -14.22 -25.09
C GLU A 216 4.49 -14.34 -24.27
N ASP A 217 4.50 -15.16 -23.22
CA ASP A 217 3.37 -15.28 -22.27
C ASP A 217 3.25 -14.05 -21.34
N HIS A 218 4.35 -13.32 -21.12
CA HIS A 218 4.37 -12.21 -20.15
C HIS A 218 3.52 -11.04 -20.61
N THR A 219 3.63 -10.64 -21.87
CA THR A 219 2.86 -9.51 -22.42
C THR A 219 1.37 -9.78 -22.37
N THR A 220 0.94 -11.00 -22.73
CA THR A 220 -0.48 -11.41 -22.68
C THR A 220 -1.00 -11.40 -21.24
N THR A 221 -0.21 -11.91 -20.29
CA THR A 221 -0.55 -11.90 -18.86
C THR A 221 -0.71 -10.48 -18.34
N ILE A 222 0.24 -9.59 -18.65
CA ILE A 222 0.18 -8.17 -18.26
C ILE A 222 -1.03 -7.47 -18.89
N GLN A 223 -1.33 -7.75 -20.16
CA GLN A 223 -2.46 -7.15 -20.86
C GLN A 223 -3.79 -7.51 -20.16
N ASN A 224 -4.00 -8.80 -19.89
CA ASN A 224 -5.18 -9.31 -19.18
C ASN A 224 -5.30 -8.71 -17.78
N LEU A 225 -4.17 -8.59 -17.09
CA LEU A 225 -4.09 -7.98 -15.77
C LEU A 225 -4.50 -6.50 -15.82
N PHE A 226 -3.99 -5.72 -16.77
CA PHE A 226 -4.37 -4.32 -16.93
C PHE A 226 -5.83 -4.12 -17.30
N ASP A 227 -6.41 -4.98 -18.15
CA ASP A 227 -7.83 -4.95 -18.47
C ASP A 227 -8.69 -5.12 -17.21
N ARG A 228 -8.27 -6.01 -16.33
CA ARG A 228 -8.93 -6.26 -15.05
C ARG A 228 -8.75 -5.11 -14.05
N LEU A 229 -7.56 -4.55 -13.95
CA LEU A 229 -7.28 -3.36 -13.14
C LEU A 229 -8.17 -2.18 -13.57
N ARG A 230 -8.26 -1.94 -14.89
CA ARG A 230 -9.17 -0.92 -15.46
C ARG A 230 -10.63 -1.20 -15.14
N LYS A 231 -11.09 -2.45 -15.35
CA LYS A 231 -12.46 -2.86 -15.09
C LYS A 231 -12.91 -2.58 -13.65
N TYR A 232 -12.04 -2.82 -12.68
CA TYR A 232 -12.34 -2.63 -11.25
C TYR A 232 -11.85 -1.29 -10.69
N GLN A 233 -11.21 -0.46 -11.51
CA GLN A 233 -10.65 0.84 -11.12
C GLN A 233 -9.59 0.74 -10.01
N LEU A 234 -8.79 -0.34 -10.01
CA LEU A 234 -7.61 -0.45 -9.15
C LEU A 234 -6.43 0.26 -9.84
N LYS A 235 -5.88 1.28 -9.21
CA LYS A 235 -4.80 2.11 -9.77
C LYS A 235 -3.44 1.68 -9.24
N LEU A 236 -2.51 1.42 -10.15
CA LEU A 236 -1.11 1.20 -9.77
C LEU A 236 -0.34 2.53 -9.74
N ASN A 237 0.78 2.55 -9.00
CA ASN A 237 1.73 3.65 -9.02
C ASN A 237 2.82 3.38 -10.06
N PRO A 238 2.81 4.04 -11.23
CA PRO A 238 3.73 3.72 -12.32
C PRO A 238 5.21 3.91 -11.91
N SER A 239 5.50 4.91 -11.08
CA SER A 239 6.87 5.21 -10.61
C SER A 239 7.49 4.15 -9.70
N LYS A 240 6.69 3.18 -9.23
CA LYS A 240 7.12 2.11 -8.34
C LYS A 240 6.81 0.71 -8.87
N CYS A 241 6.25 0.64 -10.07
CA CYS A 241 6.06 -0.61 -10.76
C CYS A 241 7.36 -0.99 -11.47
N THR A 242 7.63 -2.29 -11.59
CA THR A 242 8.82 -2.81 -12.28
C THR A 242 8.41 -3.95 -13.18
N PHE A 243 8.61 -3.78 -14.48
CA PHE A 243 8.19 -4.72 -15.54
C PHE A 243 9.39 -5.52 -16.03
N GLY A 244 9.17 -6.77 -16.43
CA GLY A 244 10.18 -7.59 -17.09
C GLY A 244 11.38 -7.91 -16.20
N ALA A 245 11.22 -7.90 -14.89
CA ALA A 245 12.31 -8.19 -13.97
C ALA A 245 12.60 -9.70 -13.98
N THR A 246 13.89 -10.08 -14.06
CA THR A 246 14.32 -11.50 -14.01
C THR A 246 14.57 -12.01 -12.59
N LEU A 247 14.74 -11.07 -11.67
CA LEU A 247 14.90 -11.27 -10.24
C LEU A 247 13.96 -10.31 -9.56
N GLY A 248 13.35 -10.69 -8.45
CA GLY A 248 12.86 -9.64 -7.57
C GLY A 248 12.48 -9.99 -6.16
N LYS A 249 12.29 -8.90 -5.42
CA LYS A 249 12.13 -8.92 -3.98
C LYS A 249 10.66 -9.08 -3.64
N LEU A 250 10.32 -10.18 -2.97
CA LEU A 250 8.97 -10.46 -2.49
C LEU A 250 9.03 -10.85 -1.01
N LEU A 251 8.36 -10.08 -0.16
CA LEU A 251 8.17 -10.39 1.27
C LEU A 251 9.46 -10.70 2.06
N GLY A 252 10.60 -10.14 1.63
CA GLY A 252 11.91 -10.34 2.26
C GLY A 252 12.76 -11.47 1.65
N PHE A 253 12.29 -12.08 0.58
CA PHE A 253 13.01 -13.05 -0.23
C PHE A 253 13.30 -12.46 -1.61
N ILE A 254 14.28 -13.03 -2.27
CA ILE A 254 14.62 -12.80 -3.66
C ILE A 254 14.16 -14.05 -4.43
N VAL A 255 13.34 -13.87 -5.44
CA VAL A 255 12.85 -14.95 -6.32
C VAL A 255 13.40 -14.77 -7.73
N SER A 256 13.77 -15.88 -8.36
CA SER A 256 14.24 -15.96 -9.73
C SER A 256 13.91 -17.32 -10.36
N GLU A 257 14.32 -17.49 -11.61
CA GLU A 257 14.29 -18.77 -12.31
C GLU A 257 15.13 -19.84 -11.60
N GLU A 258 16.26 -19.45 -10.99
CA GLU A 258 17.18 -20.36 -10.30
C GLU A 258 16.64 -20.82 -8.93
N GLY A 259 15.68 -20.08 -8.35
CA GLY A 259 15.02 -20.46 -7.11
C GLY A 259 14.79 -19.28 -6.17
N ILE A 260 15.01 -19.53 -4.87
CA ILE A 260 14.70 -18.61 -3.78
C ILE A 260 15.96 -18.33 -2.98
N GLU A 261 16.25 -17.06 -2.78
CA GLU A 261 17.32 -16.58 -1.91
C GLU A 261 16.75 -15.66 -0.83
N VAL A 262 17.46 -15.56 0.30
CA VAL A 262 17.10 -14.60 1.35
C VAL A 262 17.65 -13.23 0.98
N ASP A 263 16.86 -12.16 1.15
CA ASP A 263 17.32 -10.80 0.87
C ASP A 263 18.58 -10.46 1.71
N PRO A 264 19.73 -10.19 1.09
CA PRO A 264 20.97 -9.86 1.80
C PRO A 264 20.82 -8.67 2.75
N ASP A 265 19.92 -7.73 2.44
CA ASP A 265 19.65 -6.58 3.30
C ASP A 265 18.98 -7.01 4.62
N LYS A 266 18.12 -8.04 4.58
CA LYS A 266 17.48 -8.62 5.77
C LYS A 266 18.48 -9.42 6.60
N VAL A 267 19.34 -10.20 5.95
CA VAL A 267 20.44 -10.92 6.61
C VAL A 267 21.35 -9.94 7.33
N ARG A 268 21.79 -8.88 6.63
CA ARG A 268 22.66 -7.85 7.21
C ARG A 268 22.01 -7.16 8.41
N ALA A 269 20.72 -6.82 8.31
CA ALA A 269 20.00 -6.19 9.43
C ALA A 269 19.96 -7.07 10.70
N ILE A 270 19.90 -8.40 10.55
CA ILE A 270 19.97 -9.34 11.68
C ILE A 270 21.41 -9.44 12.21
N MET A 271 22.40 -9.55 11.32
CA MET A 271 23.82 -9.65 11.69
C MET A 271 24.34 -8.40 12.41
N GLU A 272 23.82 -7.23 12.06
CA GLU A 272 24.16 -5.94 12.67
C GLU A 272 23.28 -5.62 13.90
N MET A 273 22.32 -6.49 14.24
CA MET A 273 21.41 -6.24 15.36
C MET A 273 22.21 -6.28 16.68
N PRO A 274 22.12 -5.23 17.51
CA PRO A 274 22.79 -5.22 18.80
C PRO A 274 22.21 -6.32 19.71
N SER A 275 23.04 -6.89 20.57
CA SER A 275 22.62 -7.94 21.50
C SER A 275 21.43 -7.47 22.35
N LEU A 276 20.39 -8.31 22.36
CA LEU A 276 19.11 -8.05 23.00
C LEU A 276 19.31 -8.00 24.53
N LYS A 277 18.78 -6.97 25.19
CA LYS A 277 19.07 -6.72 26.62
C LYS A 277 17.89 -6.96 27.55
N ILE A 278 16.68 -7.08 27.02
CA ILE A 278 15.46 -7.30 27.81
C ILE A 278 14.59 -8.40 27.20
N GLU A 279 13.79 -9.05 28.03
CA GLU A 279 12.95 -10.21 27.67
C GLU A 279 11.89 -9.89 26.59
N LYS A 280 11.53 -8.62 26.40
CA LYS A 280 10.65 -8.21 25.27
C LYS A 280 11.38 -8.10 23.93
N GLU A 281 12.71 -8.03 23.97
CA GLU A 281 13.56 -7.95 22.78
C GLU A 281 14.06 -9.33 22.35
N ILE A 282 14.22 -10.27 23.31
CA ILE A 282 14.54 -11.71 23.12
C ILE A 282 13.35 -12.45 22.52
#